data_AF-A0A7S1SJA2-F1
#
_entry.id   AF-A0A7S1SJA2-F1
#
_cell.length_a   1.000
_cell.length_b   1.000
_cell.length_c   1.000
_cell.angle_alpha   90.00
_cell.angle_beta   90.00
_cell.angle_gamma   90.00
#
_symmetry.space_group_name_H-M   'P 1'
#
loop_
_entity.id
_entity.type
_entity.pdbx_description
1 polymer ?
#
loop_
_entity_poly.entity_id
_entity_poly.type
_entity_poly.pdbx_seq_one_letter_code
_entity_poly.pdbx_strand_id
1 'polypeptide(L)'
;VVGECPPSAELDKVLAWLTFGVAEERLLAPRGHWGTISLSKDGYPGAEDIRGTACGLLVVDLLQGRAAKHDVGHAACVMWMRAEMLQEKTWAGNGESLAVRNVAGTDRQQPSESFRAVKEQVEMECRPWTAVEVEGTRAVQLLLQDAIKLCDEGVLTSRI
;
A
#
# COMPACT_ATOMS: atom_id res chain seq x y z
N VAL A 1 7.96 -4.77 -20.68
CA VAL A 1 8.44 -5.58 -19.54
C VAL A 1 7.64 -5.12 -18.34
N VAL A 2 6.73 -5.96 -17.84
CA VAL A 2 6.11 -5.73 -16.52
C VAL A 2 7.26 -5.83 -15.51
N GLY A 3 7.34 -4.91 -14.55
CA GLY A 3 8.47 -4.81 -13.63
C GLY A 3 8.70 -6.07 -12.77
N GLU A 4 9.61 -5.97 -11.80
CA GLU A 4 9.81 -7.04 -10.83
C GLU A 4 8.54 -7.25 -10.00
N CYS A 5 8.06 -8.48 -9.96
CA CYS A 5 6.81 -8.88 -9.35
C CYS A 5 7.04 -10.19 -8.58
N PRO A 6 6.40 -10.38 -7.41
CA PRO A 6 6.43 -11.67 -6.73
C PRO A 6 5.96 -12.81 -7.63
N PRO A 7 6.36 -14.06 -7.33
CA PRO A 7 5.81 -15.24 -7.99
C PRO A 7 4.28 -15.28 -7.89
N SER A 8 3.60 -15.86 -8.88
CA SER A 8 2.12 -15.91 -8.93
C SER A 8 1.49 -16.51 -7.67
N ALA A 9 2.13 -17.52 -7.07
CA ALA A 9 1.66 -18.12 -5.81
C ALA A 9 1.63 -17.13 -4.63
N GLU A 10 2.54 -16.15 -4.60
CA GLU A 10 2.51 -15.08 -3.59
C GLU A 10 1.43 -14.04 -3.91
N LEU A 11 1.22 -13.74 -5.20
CA LEU A 11 0.13 -12.85 -5.62
C LEU A 11 -1.24 -13.40 -5.23
N ASP A 12 -1.45 -14.72 -5.34
CA ASP A 12 -2.68 -15.38 -4.92
C ASP A 12 -2.91 -15.24 -3.40
N LYS A 13 -1.84 -15.34 -2.59
CA LYS A 13 -1.91 -15.12 -1.14
C LYS A 13 -2.22 -13.66 -0.80
N VAL A 14 -1.60 -12.70 -1.51
CA VAL A 14 -1.88 -11.27 -1.33
C VAL A 14 -3.33 -10.97 -1.71
N LEU A 15 -3.81 -11.51 -2.83
CA LEU A 15 -5.20 -11.42 -3.25
C LEU A 15 -6.16 -11.97 -2.22
N ALA A 16 -5.88 -13.16 -1.69
CA ALA A 16 -6.69 -13.78 -0.64
C ALA A 16 -6.71 -12.90 0.62
N TRP A 17 -5.55 -12.37 1.04
CA TRP A 17 -5.46 -11.48 2.19
C TRP A 17 -6.26 -10.18 1.99
N LEU A 18 -6.18 -9.54 0.82
CA LEU A 18 -6.96 -8.35 0.48
C LEU A 18 -8.48 -8.60 0.41
N THR A 19 -8.87 -9.81 0.00
CA THR A 19 -10.28 -10.18 -0.21
C THR A 19 -10.95 -10.67 1.06
N PHE A 20 -10.21 -11.34 1.94
CA PHE A 20 -10.77 -11.96 3.14
C PHE A 20 -10.39 -11.24 4.44
N GLY A 21 -9.36 -10.38 4.42
CA GLY A 21 -8.99 -9.47 5.50
C GLY A 21 -8.58 -10.14 6.82
N VAL A 22 -7.92 -9.34 7.67
CA VAL A 22 -7.72 -9.64 9.09
C VAL A 22 -8.63 -8.66 9.85
N ALA A 23 -9.71 -9.19 10.44
CA ALA A 23 -10.76 -8.48 11.19
C ALA A 23 -11.70 -7.55 10.39
N GLU A 24 -12.95 -8.03 10.24
CA GLU A 24 -14.25 -7.37 9.94
C GLU A 24 -14.42 -6.43 8.73
N GLU A 25 -13.39 -5.89 8.10
CA GLU A 25 -13.54 -5.07 6.89
C GLU A 25 -12.68 -5.57 5.72
N ARG A 26 -13.33 -5.79 4.56
CA ARG A 26 -12.66 -6.16 3.31
C ARG A 26 -11.79 -4.98 2.87
N LEU A 27 -10.46 -5.10 2.81
CA LEU A 27 -9.57 -4.00 2.41
C LEU A 27 -9.90 -3.43 1.02
N LEU A 28 -10.39 -4.27 0.10
CA LEU A 28 -10.82 -3.88 -1.25
C LEU A 28 -12.28 -3.38 -1.34
N ALA A 29 -13.07 -3.37 -0.27
CA ALA A 29 -14.42 -2.81 -0.24
C ALA A 29 -14.51 -1.63 0.75
N PRO A 30 -15.38 -0.61 0.53
CA PRO A 30 -16.38 -0.45 -0.53
C PRO A 30 -15.89 0.31 -1.79
N ARG A 31 -14.68 0.89 -1.78
CA ARG A 31 -14.22 1.80 -2.85
C ARG A 31 -13.53 1.13 -4.03
N GLY A 32 -13.28 -0.18 -3.95
CA GLY A 32 -12.61 -0.94 -5.00
C GLY A 32 -11.16 -0.53 -5.22
N HIS A 33 -10.53 0.22 -4.31
CA HIS A 33 -9.11 0.53 -4.38
C HIS A 33 -8.53 0.61 -2.97
N TRP A 34 -7.28 0.21 -2.82
CA TRP A 34 -6.55 0.23 -1.56
C TRP A 34 -5.07 0.46 -1.82
N GLY A 35 -4.36 0.99 -0.82
CA GLY A 35 -2.95 1.30 -0.96
C GLY A 35 -2.20 1.38 0.35
N THR A 36 -0.94 0.93 0.31
CA THR A 36 0.00 1.00 1.43
C THR A 36 1.43 1.23 0.96
N ILE A 37 2.25 1.73 1.88
CA ILE A 37 3.71 1.79 1.77
C ILE A 37 4.41 0.65 2.51
N SER A 38 3.68 -0.15 3.29
CA SER A 38 4.22 -1.26 4.09
C SER A 38 3.16 -2.34 4.32
N LEU A 39 3.26 -3.43 3.56
CA LEU A 39 2.45 -4.63 3.76
C LEU A 39 2.64 -5.24 5.16
N SER A 40 3.85 -5.15 5.72
CA SER A 40 4.13 -5.66 7.07
C SER A 40 3.35 -4.89 8.14
N LYS A 41 3.35 -3.55 8.07
CA LYS A 41 2.65 -2.72 9.06
C LYS A 41 1.13 -2.87 8.99
N ASP A 42 0.59 -3.14 7.81
CA ASP A 42 -0.83 -3.44 7.64
C ASP A 42 -1.21 -4.89 7.98
N GLY A 43 -0.25 -5.72 8.39
CA GLY A 43 -0.49 -7.05 8.94
C GLY A 43 -0.53 -8.18 7.91
N TYR A 44 0.05 -8.01 6.72
CA TYR A 44 0.23 -9.12 5.78
C TYR A 44 1.31 -10.09 6.28
N PRO A 45 0.99 -11.37 6.56
CA PRO A 45 1.92 -12.30 7.19
C PRO A 45 3.17 -12.64 6.36
N GLY A 46 3.08 -12.59 5.03
CA GLY A 46 4.17 -12.93 4.11
C GLY A 46 5.03 -11.74 3.69
N ALA A 47 4.92 -10.58 4.35
CA ALA A 47 5.52 -9.34 3.88
C ALA A 47 7.05 -9.39 3.77
N GLU A 48 7.72 -10.09 4.69
CA GLU A 48 9.19 -10.20 4.69
C GLU A 48 9.72 -10.97 3.48
N ASP A 49 9.03 -12.04 3.08
CA ASP A 49 9.44 -12.90 1.98
C ASP A 49 9.39 -12.18 0.62
N ILE A 50 8.44 -11.25 0.47
CA ILE A 50 8.24 -10.51 -0.78
C ILE A 50 8.80 -9.09 -0.75
N ARG A 51 9.42 -8.64 0.36
CA ARG A 51 9.85 -7.23 0.54
C ARG A 51 10.71 -6.67 -0.60
N GLY A 52 11.54 -7.51 -1.21
CA GLY A 52 12.41 -7.13 -2.34
C GLY A 52 11.66 -6.83 -3.65
N THR A 53 10.38 -7.16 -3.74
CA THR A 53 9.54 -6.94 -4.93
C THR A 53 8.25 -6.20 -4.62
N ALA A 54 7.66 -6.47 -3.45
CA ALA A 54 6.40 -5.90 -2.98
C ALA A 54 6.47 -5.63 -1.47
N CYS A 55 6.91 -4.44 -1.11
CA CYS A 55 6.80 -3.86 0.22
C CYS A 55 5.63 -2.87 0.30
N GLY A 56 5.50 -2.00 -0.72
CA GLY A 56 4.31 -1.17 -0.92
C GLY A 56 3.43 -1.71 -2.04
N LEU A 57 2.13 -1.45 -1.91
CA LEU A 57 1.12 -1.95 -2.83
C LEU A 57 0.07 -0.86 -3.09
N LEU A 58 -0.27 -0.62 -4.36
CA LEU A 58 -1.55 -0.04 -4.74
C LEU A 58 -2.34 -1.11 -5.48
N VAL A 59 -3.63 -1.24 -5.18
CA VAL A 59 -4.50 -2.22 -5.82
C VAL A 59 -5.83 -1.59 -6.17
N VAL A 60 -6.37 -1.96 -7.33
CA VAL A 60 -7.73 -1.59 -7.77
C VAL A 60 -8.49 -2.85 -8.21
N ASP A 61 -9.71 -3.00 -7.71
CA ASP A 61 -10.68 -4.02 -8.09
C ASP A 61 -11.45 -3.56 -9.34
N LEU A 62 -11.37 -4.33 -10.41
CA LEU A 62 -12.04 -4.03 -11.67
C LEU A 62 -13.48 -4.56 -11.71
N LEU A 63 -13.82 -5.54 -10.87
CA LEU A 63 -15.14 -6.15 -10.86
C LEU A 63 -16.02 -5.57 -9.76
N GLN A 64 -15.44 -4.95 -8.73
CA GLN A 64 -16.16 -4.42 -7.56
C GLN A 64 -17.07 -5.49 -6.94
N GLY A 65 -16.59 -6.73 -6.83
CA GLY A 65 -17.36 -7.87 -6.34
C GLY A 65 -18.38 -8.47 -7.32
N ARG A 66 -18.41 -8.04 -8.59
CA ARG A 66 -19.16 -8.74 -9.65
C ARG A 66 -18.44 -10.02 -10.06
N ALA A 67 -19.20 -11.05 -10.42
CA ALA A 67 -18.64 -12.21 -11.11
C ALA A 67 -18.31 -11.83 -12.56
N ALA A 68 -17.10 -12.15 -13.02
CA ALA A 68 -16.75 -12.00 -14.44
C ALA A 68 -17.65 -12.92 -15.29
N LYS A 69 -18.18 -12.40 -16.41
CA LYS A 69 -18.96 -13.20 -17.38
C LYS A 69 -18.06 -14.07 -18.27
N HIS A 70 -16.80 -13.68 -18.44
CA HIS A 70 -15.79 -14.36 -19.24
C HIS A 70 -14.82 -15.14 -18.34
N ASP A 71 -14.02 -16.03 -18.93
CA ASP A 71 -13.00 -16.91 -18.29
C ASP A 71 -11.84 -16.16 -17.60
N VAL A 72 -12.06 -14.89 -17.26
CA VAL A 72 -11.25 -14.12 -16.33
C VAL A 72 -11.63 -14.64 -14.94
N GLY A 73 -10.68 -15.29 -14.25
CA GLY A 73 -10.93 -15.96 -12.98
C GLY A 73 -11.63 -15.12 -11.90
N HIS A 74 -11.84 -15.72 -10.73
CA HIS A 74 -12.71 -15.20 -9.65
C HIS A 74 -12.35 -13.80 -9.09
N ALA A 75 -11.24 -13.18 -9.51
CA ALA A 75 -10.89 -11.80 -9.19
C ALA A 75 -10.17 -11.15 -10.38
N ALA A 76 -10.64 -9.99 -10.85
CA ALA A 76 -9.89 -9.13 -11.76
C ALA A 76 -9.47 -7.85 -11.04
N CYS A 77 -8.18 -7.72 -10.77
CA CYS A 77 -7.61 -6.54 -10.16
C CYS A 77 -6.34 -6.11 -10.89
N VAL A 78 -5.92 -4.87 -10.67
CA VAL A 78 -4.60 -4.39 -11.08
C VAL A 78 -3.83 -4.01 -9.83
N MET A 79 -2.58 -4.46 -9.75
CA MET A 79 -1.68 -4.21 -8.63
C MET A 79 -0.42 -3.50 -9.12
N TRP A 80 -0.01 -2.45 -8.41
CA TRP A 80 1.28 -1.79 -8.55
C TRP A 80 2.08 -2.00 -7.28
N MET A 81 3.32 -2.47 -7.44
CA MET A 81 4.17 -2.88 -6.33
C MET A 81 5.43 -2.04 -6.29
N ARG A 82 5.98 -1.87 -5.09
CA ARG A 82 7.30 -1.28 -4.87
C ARG A 82 8.08 -2.13 -3.90
N ALA A 83 9.31 -2.46 -4.26
CA ALA A 83 10.28 -3.04 -3.34
C ALA A 83 10.52 -2.11 -2.13
N GLU A 84 11.01 -2.72 -1.06
CA GLU A 84 11.54 -2.02 0.11
C GLU A 84 12.62 -1.03 -0.31
N MET A 85 12.62 0.14 0.32
CA MET A 85 13.67 1.13 0.19
C MET A 85 14.16 1.48 1.60
N LEU A 86 15.39 1.09 1.93
CA LEU A 86 16.04 1.50 3.18
C LEU A 86 16.11 3.03 3.22
N GLN A 87 15.35 3.65 4.13
CA GLN A 87 15.33 5.09 4.34
C GLN A 87 15.94 5.46 5.70
N GLU A 88 16.88 6.39 5.69
CA GLU A 88 17.38 7.03 6.91
C GLU A 88 16.58 8.30 7.18
N LYS A 89 15.73 8.31 8.21
CA LYS A 89 15.09 9.54 8.70
C LYS A 89 16.01 10.19 9.72
N THR A 90 16.48 11.40 9.43
CA THR A 90 17.26 12.19 10.40
C THR A 90 16.34 13.16 11.11
N TRP A 91 16.08 12.91 12.39
CA TRP A 91 15.31 13.81 13.25
C TRP A 91 16.24 14.83 13.90
N ALA A 92 15.85 16.11 13.86
CA ALA A 92 16.48 17.14 14.68
C ALA A 92 15.81 17.14 16.07
N GLY A 93 16.35 16.34 16.99
CA GLY A 93 15.89 16.29 18.38
C GLY A 93 15.38 14.91 18.82
N ASN A 94 15.44 14.68 20.14
CA ASN A 94 15.05 13.43 20.79
C ASN A 94 13.53 13.22 20.68
N GLY A 95 13.08 12.27 19.84
CA GLY A 95 11.67 11.89 19.70
C GLY A 95 11.02 11.34 20.97
N GLU A 96 11.82 11.00 21.98
CA GLU A 96 11.38 10.44 23.26
C GLU A 96 11.46 11.41 24.44
N SER A 97 11.63 12.72 24.24
CA SER A 97 11.63 13.66 25.38
C SER A 97 10.22 13.97 25.87
N LEU A 98 9.52 12.94 26.37
CA LEU A 98 8.32 13.09 27.17
C LEU A 98 8.65 13.87 28.45
N ALA A 99 8.05 15.06 28.55
CA ALA A 99 7.88 15.94 29.69
C ALA A 99 8.39 15.41 31.05
N VAL A 100 9.61 15.79 31.45
CA VAL A 100 9.96 15.84 32.87
C VAL A 100 9.28 17.06 33.47
N ARG A 101 8.14 16.86 34.13
CA ARG A 101 7.52 17.87 34.99
C ARG A 101 8.46 18.15 36.16
N ASN A 102 9.11 19.31 36.16
CA ASN A 102 9.90 19.79 37.28
C ASN A 102 8.99 20.06 38.49
N VAL A 103 9.24 19.34 39.57
CA VAL A 103 8.78 19.71 40.91
C VAL A 103 9.79 20.73 41.47
N ALA A 104 9.25 21.84 41.99
CA ALA A 104 9.91 22.88 42.78
C ALA A 104 10.76 23.96 42.05
N GLY A 105 10.12 25.09 41.76
CA GLY A 105 10.53 26.39 42.31
C GLY A 105 11.76 27.11 41.74
N THR A 106 12.36 26.68 40.63
CA THR A 106 13.38 27.48 39.93
C THR A 106 13.11 27.49 38.42
N ASP A 107 12.63 28.65 37.96
CA ASP A 107 12.29 28.89 36.56
C ASP A 107 13.57 29.14 35.73
N ARG A 108 14.32 28.07 35.50
CA ARG A 108 15.36 28.01 34.47
C ARG A 108 14.96 26.92 33.48
N GLN A 109 14.23 27.32 32.44
CA GLN A 109 14.18 26.53 31.21
C GLN A 109 15.60 26.48 30.64
N GLN A 110 16.33 25.39 30.91
CA GLN A 110 17.54 25.11 30.15
C GLN A 110 17.10 24.70 28.75
N PRO A 111 17.64 25.29 27.68
CA PRO A 111 17.47 24.75 26.34
C PRO A 111 18.03 23.33 26.40
N SER A 112 17.19 22.33 26.15
CA SER A 112 17.66 20.96 26.04
C SER A 112 18.71 20.93 24.93
N GLU A 113 19.74 20.09 25.08
CA GLU A 113 20.71 19.75 24.04
C GLU A 113 20.00 19.05 22.87
N SER A 114 19.20 19.81 22.14
CA SER A 114 18.16 19.36 21.22
C SER A 114 18.66 19.15 19.79
N PHE A 115 19.97 19.23 19.57
CA PHE A 115 20.61 19.12 18.26
C PHE A 115 21.42 17.84 18.06
N ARG A 116 21.10 16.75 18.79
CA ARG A 116 21.63 15.44 18.42
C ARG A 116 20.76 14.87 17.29
N ALA A 117 21.32 14.83 16.09
CA ALA A 117 20.71 14.18 14.95
C ALA A 117 20.54 12.67 15.26
N VAL A 118 19.30 12.23 15.43
CA VAL A 118 18.97 10.81 15.59
C VAL A 118 18.62 10.28 14.20
N LYS A 119 19.37 9.29 13.73
CA LYS A 119 19.08 8.57 12.49
C LYS A 119 18.23 7.36 12.82
N GLU A 120 17.00 7.34 12.32
CA GLU A 120 16.12 6.18 12.37
C GLU A 120 16.20 5.46 11.01
N GLN A 121 16.60 4.18 11.03
CA GLN A 121 16.50 3.31 9.87
C GLN A 121 15.09 2.78 9.78
N VAL A 122 14.38 3.12 8.70
CA VAL A 122 13.02 2.64 8.47
C VAL A 122 13.10 1.45 7.52
N GLU A 123 12.92 0.27 8.10
CA GLU A 123 12.82 -1.00 7.38
C GLU A 123 11.36 -1.31 7.04
N MET A 124 11.16 -2.21 6.08
CA MET A 124 9.84 -2.69 5.64
C MET A 124 8.91 -1.56 5.15
N GLU A 125 9.46 -0.48 4.61
CA GLU A 125 8.72 0.57 3.91
C GLU A 125 9.26 0.78 2.50
N CYS A 126 8.37 1.12 1.57
CA CYS A 126 8.75 1.62 0.26
C CYS A 126 8.68 3.15 0.20
N ARG A 127 9.16 3.72 -0.92
CA ARG A 127 8.92 5.15 -1.21
C ARG A 127 7.41 5.45 -1.16
N PRO A 128 6.96 6.52 -0.48
CA PRO A 128 5.56 6.91 -0.46
C PRO A 128 4.95 7.09 -1.85
N TRP A 129 3.70 6.68 -2.01
CA TRP A 129 2.93 6.96 -3.22
C TRP A 129 2.56 8.44 -3.25
N THR A 130 2.83 9.09 -4.38
CA THR A 130 2.42 10.49 -4.57
C THR A 130 0.92 10.55 -4.80
N ALA A 131 0.30 11.71 -4.52
CA ALA A 131 -1.12 11.91 -4.78
C ALA A 131 -1.48 11.67 -6.27
N VAL A 132 -0.59 12.04 -7.19
CA VAL A 132 -0.77 11.85 -8.63
C VAL A 132 -0.75 10.36 -9.00
N GLU A 133 0.11 9.56 -8.36
CA GLU A 133 0.16 8.11 -8.60
C GLU A 133 -1.13 7.44 -8.10
N VAL A 134 -1.60 7.81 -6.90
CA VAL A 134 -2.85 7.28 -6.34
C VAL A 134 -4.08 7.68 -7.18
N GLU A 135 -4.12 8.92 -7.69
CA GLU A 135 -5.22 9.33 -8.55
C GLU A 135 -5.13 8.69 -9.95
N GLY A 136 -3.91 8.49 -10.45
CA GLY A 136 -3.67 7.76 -11.70
C GLY A 136 -4.19 6.33 -11.66
N THR A 137 -4.03 5.61 -10.56
CA THR A 137 -4.57 4.24 -10.44
C THR A 137 -6.10 4.22 -10.46
N ARG A 138 -6.76 5.23 -9.89
CA ARG A 138 -8.23 5.38 -9.96
C ARG A 138 -8.71 5.69 -11.37
N ALA A 139 -8.00 6.56 -12.09
CA ALA A 139 -8.30 6.81 -13.50
C ALA A 139 -8.19 5.53 -14.34
N VAL A 140 -7.12 4.74 -14.12
CA VAL A 140 -6.94 3.43 -14.77
C VAL A 140 -8.08 2.47 -14.40
N GLN A 141 -8.48 2.43 -13.13
CA GLN A 141 -9.60 1.60 -12.68
C GLN A 141 -10.89 1.92 -13.45
N LEU A 142 -11.27 3.19 -13.55
CA LEU A 142 -12.47 3.62 -14.26
C LEU A 142 -12.41 3.25 -15.75
N LEU A 143 -11.30 3.54 -16.42
CA LEU A 143 -11.13 3.24 -17.84
C LEU A 143 -11.23 1.74 -18.14
N LEU A 144 -10.59 0.91 -17.31
CA LEU A 144 -10.64 -0.55 -17.46
C LEU A 144 -12.02 -1.10 -17.12
N GLN A 145 -12.70 -0.57 -16.10
CA GLN A 145 -14.07 -0.96 -15.77
C GLN A 145 -15.03 -0.66 -16.91
N ASP A 146 -14.91 0.50 -17.55
CA ASP A 146 -15.77 0.87 -18.69
C ASP A 146 -15.45 0.04 -19.93
N ALA A 147 -14.17 -0.24 -20.20
CA ALA A 147 -13.79 -1.16 -21.28
C ALA A 147 -14.35 -2.58 -21.05
N ILE A 148 -14.27 -3.11 -19.83
CA ILE A 148 -14.85 -4.41 -19.48
C ILE A 148 -16.37 -4.41 -19.69
N LYS A 149 -17.07 -3.36 -19.25
CA LYS A 149 -18.54 -3.25 -19.47
C LYS A 149 -18.89 -3.25 -20.96
N LEU A 150 -18.17 -2.47 -21.77
CA LEU A 150 -18.40 -2.39 -23.22
C LEU A 150 -18.12 -3.74 -23.92
N CYS A 151 -17.13 -4.50 -23.44
CA CYS A 151 -16.89 -5.87 -23.88
C CYS A 151 -18.04 -6.80 -23.47
N ASP A 152 -18.48 -6.74 -22.21
CA ASP A 152 -19.61 -7.54 -21.68
C ASP A 152 -20.94 -7.25 -22.40
N GLU A 153 -21.11 -6.05 -22.94
CA GLU A 153 -22.26 -5.61 -23.75
C GLU A 153 -22.14 -5.99 -25.23
N GLY A 154 -21.00 -6.54 -25.66
CA GLY A 154 -20.73 -6.91 -27.05
C GLY A 154 -20.51 -5.73 -27.99
N VAL A 155 -20.33 -4.51 -27.45
CA VAL A 155 -20.05 -3.28 -28.21
C VAL A 155 -18.61 -3.29 -28.73
N LEU A 156 -17.68 -3.81 -27.94
CA LEU A 156 -16.31 -4.09 -28.35
C LEU A 156 -16.21 -5.56 -28.76
N THR A 157 -16.01 -5.81 -30.06
CA THR A 157 -15.67 -7.17 -30.51
C THR A 157 -14.20 -7.43 -30.22
N SER A 158 -13.91 -8.46 -29.42
CA SER A 158 -12.56 -9.02 -29.27
C SER A 158 -12.08 -9.51 -30.64
N ARG A 159 -11.43 -8.62 -31.39
CA ARG A 159 -10.68 -8.96 -32.59
C ARG A 159 -9.20 -8.85 -32.23
N ILE A 160 -8.70 -9.90 -31.58
CA ILE A 160 -7.27 -10.22 -31.54
C ILE A 160 -7.15 -11.64 -32.08
#